data_AF-A0A840HG90-F1
#
_entry.id   AF-A0A840HG90-F1
#
_cell.length_a   1.000
_cell.length_b   1.000
_cell.length_c   1.000
_cell.angle_alpha   90.00
_cell.angle_beta   90.00
_cell.angle_gamma   90.00
#
_symmetry.space_group_name_H-M   'P 1'
#
loop_
_entity.id
_entity.type
_entity.pdbx_description
1 polymer ?
#
loop_
_entity_poly.entity_id
_entity_poly.type
_entity_poly.pdbx_seq_one_letter_code
_entity_poly.pdbx_strand_id
1 'polypeptide(L)'
;MTKRVPNLNYRIEFNYTREMDKLWMDSSFSVGIPTSFLVGRDGRIAFIGSPTQLNDVLPKILMGRWRISDEAKAADAERIAEGERTMPISAKLTAAMAQDWAKALSVVEEAVAVLPDDVNFRVLHADLLLHKMHDVQAGLPVMMRQLVREAIDKKSALWMAGAMRQLFDSANDSSYLPQAERFAMGNELSKHILAVNPPQHDEAPKFLSYPALAQYCYESGDRDRAIEVTLRSLDGPAPISDKPKQQVMSVLVQTLANYKGQKACHGSVRLRNPESRKSTKAQAPEEKRCKSE
;
A
#
# COMPACT_ATOMS: atom_id res chain seq x y z
N MET A 1 -26.90 -4.01 -9.22
CA MET A 1 -25.76 -4.87 -8.81
C MET A 1 -25.82 -6.27 -9.43
N THR A 2 -27.00 -6.84 -9.63
CA THR A 2 -27.25 -8.11 -10.37
C THR A 2 -26.61 -8.18 -11.75
N LYS A 3 -26.44 -7.05 -12.46
CA LYS A 3 -25.68 -6.98 -13.72
C LYS A 3 -24.20 -7.37 -13.62
N ARG A 4 -23.60 -7.36 -12.42
CA ARG A 4 -22.16 -7.58 -12.20
C ARG A 4 -21.85 -8.76 -11.26
N VAL A 5 -22.85 -9.30 -10.57
CA VAL A 5 -22.74 -10.56 -9.79
C VAL A 5 -24.04 -11.34 -10.03
N PRO A 6 -24.15 -12.05 -11.16
CA PRO A 6 -25.43 -12.61 -11.61
C PRO A 6 -25.98 -13.73 -10.71
N ASN A 7 -25.11 -14.37 -9.90
CA ASN A 7 -25.45 -15.53 -9.06
C ASN A 7 -25.42 -15.23 -7.56
N LEU A 8 -25.78 -14.01 -7.16
CA LEU A 8 -25.78 -13.63 -5.75
C LEU A 8 -26.94 -14.33 -5.02
N ASN A 9 -26.63 -15.28 -4.13
CA ASN A 9 -27.60 -16.03 -3.33
C ASN A 9 -27.91 -15.39 -1.97
N TYR A 10 -27.41 -14.18 -1.72
CA TYR A 10 -27.67 -13.40 -0.51
C TYR A 10 -28.06 -11.96 -0.87
N ARG A 11 -28.78 -11.28 0.03
CA ARG A 11 -29.14 -9.87 -0.13
C ARG A 11 -27.97 -8.98 0.27
N ILE A 12 -27.73 -7.92 -0.49
CA ILE A 12 -26.78 -6.86 -0.15
C ILE A 12 -27.59 -5.58 0.06
N GLU A 13 -27.32 -4.91 1.18
CA GLU A 13 -27.86 -3.61 1.51
C GLU A 13 -26.71 -2.61 1.68
N PHE A 14 -26.95 -1.36 1.29
CA PHE A 14 -26.01 -0.26 1.44
C PHE A 14 -26.56 0.72 2.46
N ASN A 15 -25.78 1.00 3.49
CA ASN A 15 -26.09 2.08 4.41
C ASN A 15 -25.37 3.36 3.96
N TYR A 16 -26.14 4.40 3.67
CA TYR A 16 -25.61 5.73 3.28
C TYR A 16 -25.68 6.75 4.43
N THR A 17 -26.29 6.38 5.56
CA THR A 17 -26.61 7.27 6.69
C THR A 17 -25.53 7.28 7.77
N ARG A 18 -24.38 6.60 7.55
CA ARG A 18 -23.31 6.34 8.56
C ARG A 18 -23.79 5.62 9.83
N GLU A 19 -25.04 5.18 9.88
CA GLU A 19 -25.60 4.51 11.05
C GLU A 19 -24.92 3.18 11.33
N MET A 20 -24.53 2.45 10.28
CA MET A 20 -23.75 1.21 10.42
C MET A 20 -22.37 1.46 11.00
N ASP A 21 -21.72 2.56 10.63
CA ASP A 21 -20.41 2.95 11.15
C ASP A 21 -20.50 3.16 12.67
N LYS A 22 -21.49 3.91 13.13
CA LYS A 22 -21.65 4.21 14.56
C LYS A 22 -22.20 3.04 15.39
N LEU A 23 -23.30 2.44 14.94
CA LEU A 23 -24.02 1.43 15.73
C LEU A 23 -23.34 0.06 15.72
N TRP A 24 -22.55 -0.23 14.68
CA TRP A 24 -21.86 -1.50 14.55
C TRP A 24 -20.35 -1.34 14.68
N MET A 25 -19.70 -0.52 13.85
CA MET A 25 -18.24 -0.43 13.87
C MET A 25 -17.72 0.19 15.17
N ASP A 26 -18.13 1.42 15.51
CA ASP A 26 -17.67 2.10 16.73
C ASP A 26 -18.00 1.29 17.99
N SER A 27 -19.22 0.76 18.06
CA SER A 27 -19.70 -0.03 19.20
C SER A 27 -19.00 -1.37 19.35
N SER A 28 -18.39 -1.88 18.27
CA SER A 28 -17.69 -3.15 18.27
C SER A 28 -16.21 -3.05 18.60
N PHE A 29 -15.66 -1.87 18.83
CA PHE A 29 -14.22 -1.70 19.04
C PHE A 29 -13.35 -2.31 17.92
N SER A 30 -13.90 -2.53 16.72
CA SER A 30 -13.19 -3.16 15.61
C SER A 30 -12.48 -2.10 14.78
N VAL A 31 -11.16 -2.26 14.63
CA VAL A 31 -10.30 -1.26 13.99
C VAL A 31 -10.09 -1.57 12.49
N GLY A 32 -10.17 -2.85 12.12
CA GLY A 32 -9.84 -3.33 10.77
C GLY A 32 -11.04 -3.36 9.81
N ILE A 33 -10.78 -3.07 8.54
CA ILE A 33 -11.71 -3.37 7.44
C ILE A 33 -11.01 -4.36 6.49
N PRO A 34 -11.69 -5.42 6.04
CA PRO A 34 -13.08 -5.79 6.34
C PRO A 34 -13.26 -6.40 7.75
N THR A 35 -14.42 -6.14 8.38
CA THR A 35 -14.88 -6.80 9.63
C THR A 35 -16.20 -7.51 9.37
N SER A 36 -16.33 -8.72 9.91
CA SER A 36 -17.52 -9.57 9.84
C SER A 36 -18.25 -9.60 11.17
N PHE A 37 -19.58 -9.54 11.10
CA PHE A 37 -20.48 -9.77 12.22
C PHE A 37 -21.31 -11.01 11.91
N LEU A 38 -21.19 -12.06 12.73
CA LEU A 38 -22.05 -13.24 12.59
C LEU A 38 -23.20 -13.15 13.59
N VAL A 39 -24.44 -13.19 13.10
CA VAL A 39 -25.64 -13.22 13.94
C VAL A 39 -26.10 -14.67 14.09
N GLY A 40 -26.23 -15.14 15.33
CA GLY A 40 -26.70 -16.47 15.67
C GLY A 40 -28.20 -16.65 15.41
N ARG A 41 -28.66 -17.92 15.45
CA ARG A 41 -30.09 -18.27 15.27
C ARG A 41 -31.01 -17.65 16.34
N ASP A 42 -30.44 -17.25 17.47
CA ASP A 42 -31.11 -16.57 18.58
C ASP A 42 -31.17 -15.05 18.40
N GLY A 43 -30.75 -14.52 17.24
CA GLY A 43 -30.76 -13.08 16.94
C GLY A 43 -29.65 -12.29 17.63
N ARG A 44 -28.71 -12.95 18.31
CA ARG A 44 -27.59 -12.29 19.01
C ARG A 44 -26.29 -12.43 18.22
N ILE A 45 -25.40 -11.46 18.33
CA ILE A 45 -24.06 -11.53 17.74
C ILE A 45 -23.31 -12.72 18.37
N ALA A 46 -22.80 -13.59 17.51
CA ALA A 46 -22.03 -14.78 17.88
C ALA A 46 -20.53 -14.57 17.61
N PHE A 47 -20.16 -13.67 16.71
CA PHE A 47 -18.76 -13.37 16.39
C PHE A 47 -18.61 -11.98 15.78
N ILE A 48 -17.50 -11.32 16.11
CA ILE A 48 -17.02 -10.07 15.49
C ILE A 48 -15.53 -10.26 15.19
N GLY A 49 -15.11 -10.09 13.94
CA GLY A 49 -13.68 -10.21 13.60
C GLY A 49 -13.41 -10.27 12.10
N SER A 50 -12.19 -10.67 11.72
CA SER A 50 -11.77 -10.73 10.32
C SER A 50 -12.59 -11.79 9.55
N PRO A 51 -13.03 -11.51 8.31
CA PRO A 51 -13.66 -12.52 7.45
C PRO A 51 -12.79 -13.77 7.24
N THR A 52 -11.47 -13.65 7.34
CA THR A 52 -10.53 -14.79 7.17
C THR A 52 -10.69 -15.84 8.26
N GLN A 53 -11.20 -15.47 9.43
CA GLN A 53 -11.41 -16.37 10.57
C GLN A 53 -12.72 -17.16 10.45
N LEU A 54 -13.60 -16.82 9.50
CA LEU A 54 -14.93 -17.41 9.41
C LEU A 54 -14.89 -18.92 9.12
N ASN A 55 -13.90 -19.40 8.36
CA ASN A 55 -13.77 -20.84 8.08
C ASN A 55 -13.58 -21.67 9.36
N ASP A 56 -12.87 -21.11 10.35
CA ASP A 56 -12.59 -21.79 11.61
C ASP A 56 -13.71 -21.60 12.63
N VAL A 57 -14.30 -20.40 12.66
CA VAL A 57 -15.27 -19.99 13.68
C VAL A 57 -16.69 -20.48 13.34
N LEU A 58 -17.09 -20.47 12.07
CA LEU A 58 -18.46 -20.79 11.67
C LEU A 58 -18.90 -22.21 12.07
N PRO A 59 -18.09 -23.28 11.87
CA PRO A 59 -18.46 -24.62 12.34
C PRO A 59 -18.65 -24.68 13.86
N LYS A 60 -17.80 -23.99 14.63
CA LYS A 60 -17.88 -23.94 16.11
C LYS A 60 -19.16 -23.25 16.58
N ILE A 61 -19.60 -22.21 15.87
CA ILE A 61 -20.86 -21.51 16.16
C ILE A 61 -22.06 -22.41 15.84
N LEU A 62 -22.05 -23.11 14.70
CA LEU A 62 -23.14 -24.02 14.32
C LEU A 62 -23.29 -25.18 15.32
N MET A 63 -22.20 -25.63 15.93
CA MET A 63 -22.22 -26.62 17.01
C MET A 63 -22.59 -26.05 18.39
N GLY A 64 -22.83 -24.73 18.51
CA GLY A 64 -23.13 -24.07 19.77
C GLY A 64 -21.96 -23.98 20.75
N ARG A 65 -20.72 -24.22 20.29
CA ARG A 65 -19.52 -24.32 21.15
C ARG A 65 -18.72 -23.04 21.23
N TRP A 66 -18.95 -22.08 20.34
CA TRP A 66 -18.15 -20.86 20.26
C TRP A 66 -18.45 -19.86 21.37
N ARG A 67 -19.70 -19.40 21.52
CA ARG A 67 -20.03 -18.26 22.40
C ARG A 67 -19.57 -18.43 23.86
N ILE A 68 -19.58 -19.66 24.37
CA ILE A 68 -19.19 -19.95 25.76
C ILE A 68 -17.71 -20.33 25.90
N SER A 69 -16.98 -20.46 24.79
CA SER A 69 -15.58 -20.87 24.81
C SER A 69 -14.69 -19.76 25.34
N ASP A 70 -13.59 -20.15 25.97
CA ASP A 70 -12.57 -19.19 26.40
C ASP A 70 -11.84 -18.58 25.21
N GLU A 71 -11.78 -19.29 24.08
CA GLU A 71 -11.26 -18.78 22.79
C GLU A 71 -12.08 -17.56 22.32
N ALA A 72 -13.41 -17.63 22.35
CA ALA A 72 -14.26 -16.52 21.94
C ALA A 72 -14.12 -15.32 22.88
N LYS A 73 -14.08 -15.57 24.20
CA LYS A 73 -13.88 -14.51 25.20
C LYS A 73 -12.52 -13.83 25.05
N ALA A 74 -11.46 -14.60 24.80
CA ALA A 74 -10.12 -14.09 24.59
C ALA A 74 -10.06 -13.22 23.32
N ALA A 75 -10.65 -13.69 22.22
CA ALA A 75 -10.71 -12.94 20.97
C ALA A 75 -11.49 -11.62 21.12
N ASP A 76 -12.62 -11.63 21.84
CA ASP A 76 -13.39 -10.42 22.12
C ASP A 76 -12.61 -9.45 23.03
N ALA A 77 -11.94 -9.96 24.06
CA ALA A 77 -11.12 -9.14 24.95
C ALA A 77 -9.94 -8.50 24.22
N GLU A 78 -9.25 -9.25 23.36
CA GLU A 78 -8.16 -8.73 22.52
C GLU A 78 -8.66 -7.65 21.57
N ARG A 79 -9.77 -7.90 20.86
CA ARG A 79 -10.39 -6.90 19.97
C ARG A 79 -10.77 -5.63 20.72
N ILE A 80 -11.40 -5.73 21.89
CA ILE A 80 -11.82 -4.56 22.69
C ILE A 80 -10.59 -3.79 23.16
N ALA A 81 -9.61 -4.47 23.75
CA ALA A 81 -8.39 -3.83 24.23
C ALA A 81 -7.64 -3.11 23.10
N GLU A 82 -7.57 -3.72 21.91
CA GLU A 82 -6.97 -3.10 20.74
C GLU A 82 -7.75 -1.88 20.26
N GLY A 83 -9.08 -1.96 20.19
CA GLY A 83 -9.94 -0.85 19.81
C GLY A 83 -9.86 0.32 20.79
N GLU A 84 -9.89 0.06 22.09
CA GLU A 84 -9.71 1.08 23.13
C GLU A 84 -8.38 1.82 22.99
N ARG A 85 -7.33 1.11 22.57
CA ARG A 85 -5.98 1.66 22.38
C ARG A 85 -5.85 2.47 21.09
N THR A 86 -6.45 2.02 19.99
CA THR A 86 -6.16 2.54 18.64
C THR A 86 -7.26 3.42 18.04
N MET A 87 -8.54 3.20 18.38
CA MET A 87 -9.64 3.99 17.82
C MET A 87 -9.57 5.47 18.20
N PRO A 88 -9.23 5.87 19.44
CA PRO A 88 -9.10 7.29 19.78
C PRO A 88 -8.02 7.98 18.94
N ILE A 89 -6.90 7.29 18.70
CA ILE A 89 -5.81 7.78 17.86
C ILE A 89 -6.30 7.89 16.41
N SER A 90 -6.97 6.86 15.89
CA SER A 90 -7.51 6.83 14.52
C SER A 90 -8.54 7.94 14.28
N ALA A 91 -9.40 8.22 15.25
CA ALA A 91 -10.37 9.30 15.19
C ALA A 91 -9.69 10.68 15.17
N LYS A 92 -8.72 10.91 16.06
CA LYS A 92 -7.90 12.13 16.07
C LYS A 92 -7.18 12.31 14.74
N LEU A 93 -6.58 11.25 14.22
CA LEU A 93 -5.84 11.25 12.97
C LEU A 93 -6.75 11.55 11.79
N THR A 94 -7.93 10.93 11.71
CA THR A 94 -8.93 11.22 10.67
C THR A 94 -9.34 12.68 10.69
N ALA A 95 -9.58 13.25 11.87
CA ALA A 95 -9.91 14.67 12.01
C ALA A 95 -8.73 15.58 11.60
N ALA A 96 -7.50 15.22 11.95
CA ALA A 96 -6.31 15.98 11.60
C ALA A 96 -6.02 15.94 10.09
N MET A 97 -6.14 14.77 9.47
CA MET A 97 -5.99 14.55 8.02
C MET A 97 -6.98 15.37 7.19
N ALA A 98 -8.17 15.65 7.72
CA ALA A 98 -9.17 16.49 7.08
C ALA A 98 -8.88 18.00 7.20
N GLN A 99 -7.97 18.39 8.09
CA GLN A 99 -7.65 19.80 8.36
C GLN A 99 -6.35 20.23 7.69
N ASP A 100 -5.23 19.63 8.10
CA ASP A 100 -3.89 20.05 7.68
C ASP A 100 -2.85 18.95 7.96
N TRP A 101 -1.87 18.82 7.05
CA TRP A 101 -0.84 17.78 7.10
C TRP A 101 0.09 17.92 8.31
N ALA A 102 0.39 19.14 8.79
CA ALA A 102 1.24 19.32 9.96
C ALA A 102 0.54 18.86 11.25
N LYS A 103 -0.78 19.05 11.35
CA LYS A 103 -1.57 18.47 12.44
C LYS A 103 -1.60 16.95 12.37
N ALA A 104 -1.78 16.40 11.16
CA ALA A 104 -1.75 14.95 10.97
C ALA A 104 -0.38 14.36 11.35
N LEU A 105 0.71 15.06 11.01
CA LEU A 105 2.07 14.70 11.41
C LEU A 105 2.21 14.67 12.93
N SER A 106 1.78 15.71 13.63
CA SER A 106 1.84 15.74 15.10
C SER A 106 1.05 14.58 15.73
N VAL A 107 -0.14 14.25 15.21
CA VAL A 107 -0.94 13.13 15.72
C VAL A 107 -0.27 11.78 15.42
N VAL A 108 0.35 11.59 14.24
CA VAL A 108 1.02 10.32 13.93
C VAL A 108 2.32 10.15 14.72
N GLU A 109 3.04 11.24 15.04
CA GLU A 109 4.21 11.19 15.92
C GLU A 109 3.82 10.75 17.34
N GLU A 110 2.72 11.28 17.89
CA GLU A 110 2.15 10.79 19.14
C GLU A 110 1.74 9.32 19.04
N ALA A 111 1.10 8.92 17.94
CA ALA A 111 0.67 7.54 17.71
C ALA A 111 1.86 6.58 17.69
N VAL A 112 2.94 6.93 16.98
CA VAL A 112 4.18 6.12 16.92
C VAL A 112 4.87 6.05 18.28
N ALA A 113 4.81 7.10 19.10
CA ALA A 113 5.35 7.08 20.45
C ALA A 113 4.60 6.12 21.38
N VAL A 114 3.27 6.03 21.24
CA VAL A 114 2.43 5.11 22.04
C VAL A 114 2.45 3.69 21.48
N LEU A 115 2.50 3.55 20.15
CA LEU A 115 2.37 2.30 19.41
C LEU A 115 3.52 2.14 18.39
N PRO A 116 4.77 1.98 18.87
CA PRO A 116 5.94 1.97 18.01
C PRO A 116 5.99 0.78 17.04
N ASP A 117 5.27 -0.31 17.35
CA ASP A 117 5.22 -1.53 16.55
C ASP A 117 4.02 -1.60 15.60
N ASP A 118 3.20 -0.56 15.51
CA ASP A 118 2.13 -0.49 14.50
C ASP A 118 2.70 -0.02 13.15
N VAL A 119 2.71 -0.94 12.18
CA VAL A 119 3.23 -0.68 10.84
C VAL A 119 2.47 0.43 10.10
N ASN A 120 1.17 0.59 10.36
CA ASN A 120 0.34 1.56 9.65
C ASN A 120 0.70 2.97 10.08
N PHE A 121 0.92 3.21 11.38
CA PHE A 121 1.38 4.52 11.86
C PHE A 121 2.79 4.83 11.36
N ARG A 122 3.70 3.85 11.30
CA ARG A 122 5.05 4.05 10.74
C ARG A 122 5.04 4.38 9.25
N VAL A 123 4.24 3.65 8.47
CA VAL A 123 4.07 3.92 7.03
C VAL A 123 3.43 5.28 6.81
N LEU A 124 2.39 5.64 7.57
CA LEU A 124 1.73 6.94 7.46
C LEU A 124 2.66 8.09 7.86
N HIS A 125 3.48 7.91 8.90
CA HIS A 125 4.47 8.89 9.30
C HIS A 125 5.45 9.19 8.15
N ALA A 126 5.96 8.14 7.51
CA ALA A 126 6.80 8.30 6.33
C ALA A 126 6.04 8.94 5.14
N ASP A 127 4.79 8.55 4.90
CA ASP A 127 3.96 9.07 3.81
C ASP A 127 3.68 10.57 3.95
N LEU A 128 3.33 11.01 5.16
CA LEU A 128 3.09 12.41 5.46
C LEU A 128 4.33 13.25 5.17
N LEU A 129 5.48 12.84 5.69
CA LEU A 129 6.75 13.55 5.49
C LEU A 129 7.16 13.56 4.02
N LEU A 130 7.23 12.38 3.39
CA LEU A 130 7.79 12.24 2.04
C LEU A 130 6.82 12.71 0.97
N HIS A 131 5.55 12.29 1.01
CA HIS A 131 4.61 12.43 -0.11
C HIS A 131 3.59 13.56 0.08
N LYS A 132 3.18 13.89 1.30
CA LYS A 132 2.20 14.97 1.54
C LYS A 132 2.87 16.33 1.77
N MET A 133 3.91 16.34 2.58
CA MET A 133 4.62 17.56 2.98
C MET A 133 5.87 17.81 2.13
N HIS A 134 6.35 16.81 1.40
CA HIS A 134 7.61 16.85 0.63
C HIS A 134 8.83 17.28 1.48
N ASP A 135 8.80 16.99 2.78
CA ASP A 135 9.93 17.17 3.69
C ASP A 135 10.85 15.95 3.60
N VAL A 136 11.65 15.92 2.54
CA VAL A 136 12.61 14.83 2.29
C VAL A 136 13.69 14.77 3.38
N GLN A 137 14.04 15.91 3.99
CA GLN A 137 15.08 15.98 5.01
C GLN A 137 14.64 15.28 6.30
N ALA A 138 13.38 15.47 6.72
CA ALA A 138 12.81 14.74 7.85
C ALA A 138 12.37 13.31 7.47
N GLY A 139 11.78 13.14 6.28
CA GLY A 139 11.17 11.88 5.86
C GLY A 139 12.16 10.77 5.53
N LEU A 140 13.31 11.08 4.92
CA LEU A 140 14.26 10.06 4.50
C LEU A 140 14.92 9.34 5.71
N PRO A 141 15.33 10.03 6.78
CA PRO A 141 15.77 9.37 8.01
C PRO A 141 14.70 8.48 8.65
N VAL A 142 13.44 8.92 8.66
CA VAL A 142 12.30 8.12 9.15
C VAL A 142 12.15 6.86 8.31
N MET A 143 12.12 6.98 6.98
CA MET A 143 12.09 5.85 6.05
C MET A 143 13.20 4.85 6.32
N MET A 144 14.45 5.32 6.35
CA MET A 144 15.63 4.46 6.48
C MET A 144 15.70 3.76 7.84
N ARG A 145 15.60 4.54 8.93
CA ARG A 145 15.86 4.02 10.29
C ARG A 145 14.65 3.37 10.91
N GLN A 146 13.48 3.99 10.76
CA GLN A 146 12.28 3.57 11.48
C GLN A 146 11.42 2.60 10.69
N LEU A 147 11.54 2.56 9.36
CA LEU A 147 10.74 1.66 8.53
C LEU A 147 11.60 0.56 7.89
N VAL A 148 12.60 0.89 7.08
CA VAL A 148 13.42 -0.10 6.34
C VAL A 148 14.22 -0.98 7.30
N ARG A 149 15.01 -0.38 8.20
CA ARG A 149 15.86 -1.15 9.12
C ARG A 149 15.02 -2.00 10.07
N GLU A 150 13.98 -1.43 10.68
CA GLU A 150 13.06 -2.18 11.54
C GLU A 150 12.36 -3.32 10.78
N ALA A 151 11.97 -3.10 9.52
CA ALA A 151 11.35 -4.15 8.69
C ALA A 151 12.29 -5.35 8.48
N ILE A 152 13.57 -5.08 8.21
CA ILE A 152 14.60 -6.09 8.00
C ILE A 152 14.93 -6.81 9.30
N ASP A 153 15.15 -6.07 10.39
CA ASP A 153 15.49 -6.61 11.70
C ASP A 153 14.36 -7.53 12.23
N LYS A 154 13.10 -7.10 12.07
CA LYS A 154 11.91 -7.88 12.43
C LYS A 154 11.63 -9.04 11.44
N LYS A 155 12.32 -9.08 10.30
CA LYS A 155 12.03 -9.99 9.17
C LYS A 155 10.56 -9.97 8.76
N SER A 156 9.92 -8.79 8.86
CA SER A 156 8.48 -8.65 8.66
C SER A 156 8.16 -8.30 7.21
N ALA A 157 7.55 -9.26 6.50
CA ALA A 157 7.10 -9.04 5.12
C ALA A 157 6.11 -7.87 5.00
N LEU A 158 5.28 -7.63 6.03
CA LEU A 158 4.31 -6.55 6.04
C LEU A 158 4.99 -5.18 6.12
N TRP A 159 5.99 -5.04 7.00
CA TRP A 159 6.77 -3.81 7.11
C TRP A 159 7.61 -3.55 5.86
N MET A 160 8.24 -4.58 5.31
CA MET A 160 9.00 -4.46 4.06
C MET A 160 8.10 -4.06 2.89
N ALA A 161 6.86 -4.57 2.83
CA ALA A 161 5.86 -4.16 1.85
C ALA A 161 5.47 -2.68 2.02
N GLY A 162 5.29 -2.23 3.27
CA GLY A 162 5.06 -0.83 3.62
C GLY A 162 6.18 0.07 3.08
N ALA A 163 7.44 -0.27 3.39
CA ALA A 163 8.61 0.45 2.93
C ALA A 163 8.73 0.49 1.39
N MET A 164 8.57 -0.65 0.73
CA MET A 164 8.65 -0.72 -0.74
C MET A 164 7.62 0.16 -1.43
N ARG A 165 6.38 0.25 -0.91
CA ARG A 165 5.35 1.13 -1.49
C ARG A 165 5.72 2.60 -1.39
N GLN A 166 6.27 3.03 -0.26
CA GLN A 166 6.71 4.42 -0.12
C GLN A 166 7.84 4.80 -1.08
N LEU A 167 8.62 3.81 -1.52
CA LEU A 167 9.71 4.03 -2.47
C LEU A 167 9.28 3.83 -3.93
N PHE A 168 8.40 2.88 -4.24
CA PHE A 168 8.14 2.44 -5.63
C PHE A 168 6.66 2.23 -5.94
N ASP A 169 5.73 2.77 -5.15
CA ASP A 169 4.33 2.81 -5.59
C ASP A 169 4.18 3.78 -6.75
N SER A 170 3.72 3.27 -7.90
CA SER A 170 3.45 4.05 -9.10
C SER A 170 2.41 5.17 -8.92
N ALA A 171 1.59 5.09 -7.86
CA ALA A 171 0.62 6.13 -7.53
C ALA A 171 1.27 7.39 -6.91
N ASN A 172 2.48 7.26 -6.37
CA ASN A 172 3.20 8.36 -5.74
C ASN A 172 4.25 8.93 -6.71
N ASP A 173 4.31 10.27 -6.81
CA ASP A 173 5.50 10.90 -7.37
C ASP A 173 6.67 10.60 -6.44
N SER A 174 7.74 10.06 -7.00
CA SER A 174 8.97 9.68 -6.28
C SER A 174 10.20 10.30 -6.93
N SER A 175 10.01 11.24 -7.86
CA SER A 175 11.08 11.93 -8.59
C SER A 175 11.91 12.86 -7.71
N TYR A 176 11.34 13.35 -6.61
CA TYR A 176 12.02 14.21 -5.63
C TYR A 176 12.87 13.43 -4.61
N LEU A 177 12.73 12.10 -4.55
CA LEU A 177 13.58 11.28 -3.69
C LEU A 177 14.96 11.13 -4.32
N PRO A 178 16.05 11.22 -3.54
CA PRO A 178 17.40 10.95 -4.02
C PRO A 178 17.49 9.56 -4.64
N GLN A 179 17.83 9.51 -5.93
CA GLN A 179 17.73 8.27 -6.72
C GLN A 179 18.64 7.17 -6.16
N ALA A 180 19.90 7.49 -5.82
CA ALA A 180 20.84 6.48 -5.34
C ALA A 180 20.35 5.79 -4.05
N GLU A 181 19.88 6.57 -3.08
CA GLU A 181 19.37 6.12 -1.79
C GLU A 181 18.08 5.32 -1.95
N ARG A 182 17.15 5.82 -2.78
CA ARG A 182 15.89 5.14 -3.10
C ARG A 182 16.14 3.75 -3.67
N PHE A 183 17.01 3.63 -4.68
CA PHE A 183 17.33 2.35 -5.32
C PHE A 183 18.17 1.43 -4.42
N ALA A 184 19.05 1.99 -3.56
CA ALA A 184 19.80 1.21 -2.59
C ALA A 184 18.87 0.53 -1.56
N MET A 185 17.92 1.29 -0.99
CA MET A 185 16.90 0.74 -0.08
C MET A 185 16.02 -0.30 -0.79
N GLY A 186 15.57 0.00 -2.01
CA GLY A 186 14.79 -0.95 -2.82
C GLY A 186 15.52 -2.28 -3.06
N ASN A 187 16.82 -2.21 -3.36
CA ASN A 187 17.66 -3.39 -3.55
C ASN A 187 17.75 -4.23 -2.26
N GLU A 188 18.02 -3.58 -1.13
CA GLU A 188 18.12 -4.25 0.17
C GLU A 188 16.80 -4.93 0.55
N LEU A 189 15.68 -4.20 0.50
CA LEU A 189 14.35 -4.74 0.76
C LEU A 189 14.01 -5.89 -0.19
N SER A 190 14.33 -5.78 -1.48
CA SER A 190 14.03 -6.84 -2.47
C SER A 190 14.69 -8.18 -2.10
N LYS A 191 15.93 -8.15 -1.60
CA LYS A 191 16.67 -9.35 -1.18
C LYS A 191 16.02 -9.98 0.04
N HIS A 192 15.64 -9.17 1.02
CA HIS A 192 15.02 -9.67 2.25
C HIS A 192 13.57 -10.16 2.04
N ILE A 193 12.78 -9.50 1.19
CA ILE A 193 11.43 -9.97 0.83
C ILE A 193 11.48 -11.36 0.21
N LEU A 194 12.42 -11.60 -0.70
CA LEU A 194 12.58 -12.90 -1.36
C LEU A 194 13.13 -13.99 -0.43
N ALA A 195 13.94 -13.60 0.56
CA ALA A 195 14.42 -14.53 1.59
C ALA A 195 13.30 -14.95 2.56
N VAL A 196 12.41 -14.02 2.94
CA VAL A 196 11.30 -14.28 3.88
C VAL A 196 10.11 -14.97 3.22
N ASN A 197 9.86 -14.68 1.94
CA ASN A 197 8.85 -15.37 1.13
C ASN A 197 9.55 -15.98 -0.09
N PRO A 198 10.28 -17.09 0.07
CA PRO A 198 10.79 -17.82 -1.08
C PRO A 198 9.59 -18.26 -1.94
N PRO A 199 9.68 -18.22 -3.27
CA PRO A 199 8.63 -18.73 -4.13
C PRO A 199 8.55 -20.26 -3.96
N GLN A 200 7.75 -20.72 -2.99
CA GLN A 200 7.38 -22.13 -2.85
C GLN A 200 5.97 -22.32 -3.43
N HIS A 201 5.79 -23.47 -4.09
CA HIS A 201 4.66 -23.75 -4.98
C HIS A 201 3.27 -23.81 -4.31
N ASP A 202 3.18 -23.84 -2.98
CA ASP A 202 1.94 -24.17 -2.26
C ASP A 202 1.47 -23.12 -1.23
N GLU A 203 2.21 -22.02 -1.01
CA GLU A 203 1.74 -20.91 -0.14
C GLU A 203 1.35 -19.67 -0.96
N ALA A 204 0.14 -19.17 -0.70
CA ALA A 204 -0.41 -17.99 -1.36
C ALA A 204 0.55 -16.79 -1.23
N PRO A 205 1.00 -16.15 -2.33
CA PRO A 205 1.88 -15.00 -2.24
C PRO A 205 1.22 -13.88 -1.45
N LYS A 206 1.96 -13.29 -0.51
CA LYS A 206 1.51 -12.11 0.27
C LYS A 206 1.44 -10.92 -0.69
N PHE A 207 0.27 -10.75 -1.33
CA PHE A 207 -0.03 -9.82 -2.42
C PHE A 207 0.37 -8.34 -2.21
N LEU A 208 0.74 -7.92 -1.00
CA LEU A 208 0.92 -6.51 -0.64
C LEU A 208 2.24 -5.88 -1.14
N SER A 209 3.31 -6.67 -1.36
CA SER A 209 4.63 -6.13 -1.77
C SER A 209 4.96 -6.29 -3.25
N TYR A 210 4.29 -7.19 -3.97
CA TYR A 210 4.68 -7.58 -5.33
C TYR A 210 4.53 -6.46 -6.37
N PRO A 211 3.50 -5.60 -6.34
CA PRO A 211 3.42 -4.48 -7.29
C PRO A 211 4.59 -3.49 -7.16
N ALA A 212 4.93 -3.09 -5.93
CA ALA A 212 6.05 -2.18 -5.67
C ALA A 212 7.41 -2.84 -5.95
N LEU A 213 7.53 -4.15 -5.71
CA LEU A 213 8.73 -4.92 -6.08
C LEU A 213 8.89 -5.02 -7.59
N ALA A 214 7.81 -5.28 -8.33
CA ALA A 214 7.83 -5.30 -9.79
C ALA A 214 8.19 -3.93 -10.37
N GLN A 215 7.66 -2.85 -9.78
CA GLN A 215 8.02 -1.49 -10.14
C GLN A 215 9.50 -1.21 -9.90
N TYR A 216 10.04 -1.59 -8.74
CA TYR A 216 11.48 -1.52 -8.47
C TYR A 216 12.32 -2.27 -9.52
N CYS A 217 11.97 -3.52 -9.83
CA CYS A 217 12.67 -4.30 -10.86
C CYS A 217 12.63 -3.62 -12.22
N TYR A 218 11.49 -3.04 -12.59
CA TYR A 218 11.35 -2.33 -13.86
C TYR A 218 12.20 -1.06 -13.91
N GLU A 219 12.11 -0.21 -12.90
CA GLU A 219 12.86 1.06 -12.85
C GLU A 219 14.36 0.83 -12.68
N SER A 220 14.79 -0.30 -12.10
CA SER A 220 16.20 -0.69 -11.98
C SER A 220 16.75 -1.36 -13.24
N GLY A 221 15.91 -1.60 -14.25
CA GLY A 221 16.29 -2.16 -15.55
C GLY A 221 16.17 -3.68 -15.66
N ASP A 222 15.82 -4.39 -14.58
CA ASP A 222 15.59 -5.84 -14.57
C ASP A 222 14.15 -6.16 -15.00
N ARG A 223 13.88 -5.98 -16.29
CA ARG A 223 12.54 -6.12 -16.89
C ARG A 223 12.02 -7.56 -16.84
N ASP A 224 12.91 -8.54 -17.02
CA ASP A 224 12.52 -9.96 -17.00
C ASP A 224 12.01 -10.33 -15.61
N ARG A 225 12.70 -9.89 -14.56
CA ARG A 225 12.25 -10.06 -13.18
C ARG A 225 11.01 -9.25 -12.86
N ALA A 226 10.88 -8.03 -13.39
CA ALA A 226 9.64 -7.26 -13.24
C ALA A 226 8.42 -8.02 -13.80
N ILE A 227 8.57 -8.64 -14.99
CA ILE A 227 7.55 -9.48 -15.61
C ILE A 227 7.27 -10.72 -14.75
N GLU A 228 8.30 -11.44 -14.31
CA GLU A 228 8.16 -12.63 -13.47
C GLU A 228 7.39 -12.33 -12.17
N VAL A 229 7.80 -11.28 -11.45
CA VAL A 229 7.17 -10.84 -10.19
C VAL A 229 5.73 -10.41 -10.43
N THR A 230 5.45 -9.72 -11.54
CA THR A 230 4.08 -9.32 -11.93
C THR A 230 3.20 -10.54 -12.19
N LEU A 231 3.70 -11.53 -12.94
CA LEU A 231 2.95 -12.75 -13.22
C LEU A 231 2.68 -13.56 -11.95
N ARG A 232 3.69 -13.72 -11.09
CA ARG A 232 3.52 -14.40 -9.80
C ARG A 232 2.50 -13.70 -8.89
N SER A 233 2.39 -12.37 -8.97
CA SER A 233 1.35 -11.61 -8.25
C SER A 233 -0.07 -11.90 -8.75
N LEU A 234 -0.24 -12.39 -9.98
CA LEU A 234 -1.53 -12.73 -10.58
C LEU A 234 -1.96 -14.18 -10.27
N ASP A 235 -1.00 -15.06 -10.00
CA ASP A 235 -1.21 -16.51 -9.79
C ASP A 235 -1.65 -16.89 -8.37
N GLY A 236 -1.87 -15.93 -7.46
CA GLY A 236 -2.27 -16.25 -6.10
C GLY A 236 -3.74 -16.73 -5.96
N PRO A 237 -4.07 -17.56 -4.96
CA PRO A 237 -5.42 -18.07 -4.75
C PRO A 237 -6.32 -16.93 -4.26
N ALA A 238 -7.44 -16.71 -4.94
CA ALA A 238 -8.40 -15.70 -4.52
C ALA A 238 -9.80 -16.29 -4.39
N PRO A 239 -10.46 -16.09 -3.23
CA PRO A 239 -11.86 -15.75 -3.15
C PRO A 239 -11.95 -14.23 -2.88
N ILE A 240 -11.53 -13.40 -3.84
CA ILE A 240 -11.81 -11.96 -3.83
C ILE A 240 -12.83 -11.73 -4.95
N SER A 241 -13.93 -11.03 -4.63
CA SER A 241 -14.96 -10.64 -5.60
C SER A 241 -14.33 -10.04 -6.88
N ASP A 242 -14.88 -10.39 -8.04
CA ASP A 242 -14.27 -10.16 -9.37
C ASP A 242 -13.92 -8.70 -9.70
N LYS A 243 -14.51 -7.70 -9.03
CA LYS A 243 -14.29 -6.27 -9.35
C LYS A 243 -12.95 -5.69 -8.87
N PRO A 244 -12.61 -5.71 -7.56
CA PRO A 244 -11.28 -5.32 -7.11
C PRO A 244 -10.19 -6.13 -7.80
N LYS A 245 -10.43 -7.43 -8.01
CA LYS A 245 -9.54 -8.30 -8.78
C LYS A 245 -9.38 -7.79 -10.21
N GLN A 246 -10.45 -7.44 -10.92
CA GLN A 246 -10.36 -6.86 -12.27
C GLN A 246 -9.66 -5.49 -12.30
N GLN A 247 -9.81 -4.62 -11.29
CA GLN A 247 -9.08 -3.35 -11.24
C GLN A 247 -7.59 -3.59 -11.01
N VAL A 248 -7.22 -4.40 -10.01
CA VAL A 248 -5.82 -4.74 -9.71
C VAL A 248 -5.21 -5.51 -10.88
N MET A 249 -5.91 -6.49 -11.44
CA MET A 249 -5.48 -7.21 -12.65
C MET A 249 -5.42 -6.27 -13.86
N SER A 250 -6.34 -5.32 -14.04
CA SER A 250 -6.26 -4.36 -15.15
C SER A 250 -5.05 -3.45 -15.01
N VAL A 251 -4.73 -2.99 -13.79
CA VAL A 251 -3.52 -2.21 -13.52
C VAL A 251 -2.28 -3.07 -13.78
N LEU A 252 -2.21 -4.28 -13.23
CA LEU A 252 -1.08 -5.19 -13.43
C LEU A 252 -0.92 -5.64 -14.89
N VAL A 253 -2.01 -5.87 -15.63
CA VAL A 253 -2.00 -6.20 -17.06
C VAL A 253 -1.56 -5.00 -17.89
N GLN A 254 -2.02 -3.79 -17.56
CA GLN A 254 -1.54 -2.56 -18.21
C GLN A 254 -0.05 -2.35 -17.92
N THR A 255 0.39 -2.55 -16.67
CA THR A 255 1.80 -2.51 -16.27
C THR A 255 2.62 -3.54 -17.04
N LEU A 256 2.13 -4.78 -17.16
CA LEU A 256 2.78 -5.83 -17.95
C LEU A 256 2.85 -5.48 -19.44
N ALA A 257 1.79 -4.89 -20.01
CA ALA A 257 1.78 -4.41 -21.39
C ALA A 257 2.78 -3.26 -21.59
N ASN A 258 2.89 -2.34 -20.63
CA ASN A 258 3.89 -1.26 -20.65
C ASN A 258 5.31 -1.84 -20.61
N TYR A 259 5.57 -2.81 -19.73
CA TYR A 259 6.87 -3.46 -19.58
C TYR A 259 7.29 -4.23 -20.85
N LYS A 260 6.34 -4.89 -21.52
CA LYS A 260 6.56 -5.61 -22.78
C LYS A 260 6.64 -4.69 -24.01
N GLY A 261 5.92 -3.57 -23.99
CA GLY A 261 5.74 -2.67 -25.14
C GLY A 261 6.82 -1.60 -25.30
N GLN A 262 7.50 -1.18 -24.23
CA GLN A 262 8.61 -0.23 -24.34
C GLN A 262 9.87 -0.95 -24.82
N LYS A 263 10.22 -0.88 -26.10
CA LYS A 263 11.57 -1.26 -26.57
C LYS A 263 12.62 -0.49 -25.79
N ALA A 264 13.70 -1.18 -25.39
CA ALA A 264 14.79 -0.63 -24.59
C ALA A 264 15.44 0.59 -25.30
N CYS A 265 14.97 1.79 -24.99
CA CYS A 265 15.71 3.03 -25.21
C CYS A 265 16.72 3.23 -24.08
N HIS A 266 17.61 2.25 -23.86
CA HIS A 266 18.89 2.54 -23.21
C HIS A 266 19.88 2.97 -24.31
N GLY A 267 19.59 4.14 -24.90
CA GLY A 267 20.53 4.85 -25.73
C GLY A 267 21.53 5.54 -24.82
N SER A 268 22.76 5.04 -24.80
CA SER A 268 23.93 5.61 -24.13
C SER A 268 23.90 7.13 -24.01
N VAL A 269 23.84 7.66 -22.79
CA VAL A 269 24.31 9.02 -22.51
C VAL A 269 25.83 8.98 -22.65
N ARG A 270 26.33 9.18 -23.88
CA ARG A 270 27.68 9.71 -24.03
C ARG A 270 27.61 11.18 -23.65
N LEU A 271 28.11 11.50 -22.46
CA LEU A 271 28.48 12.86 -22.09
C LEU A 271 29.50 13.37 -23.12
N ARG A 272 29.04 14.13 -24.12
CA ARG A 272 29.92 14.95 -24.95
C ARG A 272 29.96 16.33 -24.33
N ASN A 273 31.03 16.57 -23.58
CA ASN A 273 31.39 17.86 -23.02
C ASN A 273 31.54 18.90 -24.14
N PRO A 274 30.94 20.10 -24.07
CA PRO A 274 31.29 21.19 -24.96
C PRO A 274 31.89 22.34 -24.16
N GLU A 275 33.16 22.21 -23.79
CA GLU A 275 34.01 23.38 -23.61
C GLU A 275 35.29 23.17 -24.41
N SER A 276 35.38 23.81 -25.57
CA SER A 276 36.37 24.86 -25.78
C SER A 276 36.46 25.28 -27.25
N ARG A 277 36.37 26.60 -27.43
CA ARG A 277 37.14 27.47 -28.34
C ARG A 277 36.35 28.26 -29.38
N LYS A 278 36.29 29.56 -29.05
CA LYS A 278 36.77 30.72 -29.82
C LYS A 278 35.85 31.24 -30.94
N SER A 279 35.16 32.31 -30.57
CA SER A 279 35.22 33.63 -31.24
C SER A 279 35.68 33.65 -32.70
N THR A 280 34.77 33.93 -33.62
CA THR A 280 35.08 34.77 -34.79
C THR A 280 33.84 35.58 -35.17
N LYS A 281 34.02 36.90 -35.24
CA LYS A 281 33.10 37.90 -35.78
C LYS A 281 32.74 37.60 -37.25
N ALA A 282 31.48 37.79 -37.62
CA ALA A 282 31.04 38.28 -38.94
C ALA A 282 29.55 38.70 -38.82
N GLN A 283 29.24 39.99 -38.71
CA GLN A 283 28.89 40.91 -39.80
C GLN A 283 27.49 40.67 -40.38
N ALA A 284 26.57 41.58 -40.04
CA ALA A 284 25.22 41.69 -40.59
C ALA A 284 25.25 42.17 -42.06
N PRO A 285 24.16 41.93 -42.81
CA PRO A 285 23.63 43.02 -43.63
C PRO A 285 22.10 43.17 -43.60
N GLU A 286 21.72 44.43 -43.41
CA GLU A 286 20.70 45.22 -44.12
C GLU A 286 19.27 44.70 -44.34
N GLU A 287 18.34 45.44 -43.71
CA GLU A 287 16.98 45.68 -44.15
C GLU A 287 16.92 46.21 -45.60
N LYS A 288 16.00 45.65 -46.40
CA LYS A 288 15.32 46.41 -47.46
C LYS A 288 13.81 46.21 -47.36
N ARG A 289 13.15 47.35 -47.17
CA ARG A 289 11.70 47.60 -47.15
C ARG A 289 11.25 48.05 -48.55
N CYS A 290 10.13 47.51 -49.05
CA CYS A 290 9.06 48.19 -49.81
C CYS A 290 8.02 47.17 -50.32
N LYS A 291 6.75 47.26 -49.88
CA LYS A 291 5.57 47.89 -50.54
C LYS A 291 4.84 46.90 -51.47
N SER A 292 3.66 46.38 -51.10
CA SER A 292 2.31 46.95 -51.26
C SER A 292 1.86 47.05 -52.71
N GLU A 293 1.03 46.10 -53.13
CA GLU A 293 -0.19 46.22 -53.93
C GLU A 293 -1.12 45.05 -53.56
#